data_AF-A0A2W4QZN5-F1
#
_entry.id   AF-A0A2W4QZN5-F1
#
_cell.length_a   1.000
_cell.length_b   1.000
_cell.length_c   1.000
_cell.angle_alpha   90.00
_cell.angle_beta   90.00
_cell.angle_gamma   90.00
#
_symmetry.space_group_name_H-M   'P 1'
#
loop_
_entity.id
_entity.type
_entity.pdbx_description
1 polymer ?
#
loop_
_entity_poly.entity_id
_entity_poly.type
_entity_poly.pdbx_seq_one_letter_code
_entity_poly.pdbx_strand_id
1 'polypeptide(L)'
;MFRKASRLRLDGSPRRVVLACCCALFVAASVVSAQQPPAQRITTNFKDADITQIAEAVSMATGRTFIIDPRVRAQVTMLSSTPMTPDAFYEAFLSILQVHGFIAVPSGDVIKIVPDANARTMPGTDLPDRPPSAADEIVTQVIAIKNVSAAQLVPVLRPLIPQYGHLAAHPASNVLIISDRAANVNRIARIIRRIDQAGDSDVEVVTLQNASAVEVVRIINSLYQQQQAAEGGGANPLRLAADERSNSVLVSGDPEQRLRIKTLIAHLDTPLESGGDTQVRYLRYADAEKVAALLKEQVTGIAQAAAPGGGQQAAPPQQQIDRNTTIIADPETNALVITAPPKVMKSLMSIVDKLDIRRMQVLIEAIIVEVQADKTAELGVNWAAWSEDDDTRFPAGGFISPVGGSSLVNLAQLAADPEAAAEAGIGIPNGTTLGIGRIAGTGVNFAAMLRALRGDANTNVLATPSAVTMDNQEAELKVAQEVPFITGQFTNTGAGGTLNPFQTIQREEVGTILKVTPQGGSWRT
;
A
#
# COMPACT_ATOMS: atom_id res chain seq x y z
N MET A 1 68.63 79.28 -23.41
CA MET A 1 69.24 80.62 -23.36
C MET A 1 70.15 80.68 -22.13
N PHE A 2 71.46 80.72 -22.38
CA PHE A 2 72.58 81.20 -21.56
C PHE A 2 72.62 81.13 -20.00
N ARG A 3 73.82 80.69 -19.56
CA ARG A 3 74.58 80.96 -18.30
C ARG A 3 74.35 80.01 -17.11
N LYS A 4 75.34 79.14 -16.83
CA LYS A 4 76.59 79.36 -16.03
C LYS A 4 76.27 79.52 -14.54
N ALA A 5 76.53 78.53 -13.69
CA ALA A 5 77.83 78.04 -13.18
C ALA A 5 78.38 78.86 -12.00
N SER A 6 78.49 78.23 -10.82
CA SER A 6 79.53 78.42 -9.77
C SER A 6 79.10 77.66 -8.49
N ARG A 7 79.51 76.41 -8.25
CA ARG A 7 80.73 75.93 -7.56
C ARG A 7 81.04 76.56 -6.19
N LEU A 8 81.04 75.73 -5.14
CA LEU A 8 82.06 75.54 -4.07
C LEU A 8 81.37 74.82 -2.87
N ARG A 9 81.45 73.48 -2.70
CA ARG A 9 82.51 72.64 -2.11
C ARG A 9 83.05 73.11 -0.75
N LEU A 10 82.79 72.28 0.29
CA LEU A 10 83.60 71.89 1.46
C LEU A 10 82.72 70.85 2.19
N ASP A 11 82.80 69.57 1.86
CA ASP A 11 83.79 68.56 2.26
C ASP A 11 83.82 68.27 3.78
N GLY A 12 83.76 66.98 4.13
CA GLY A 12 83.86 66.50 5.51
C GLY A 12 82.77 65.52 5.97
N SER A 13 82.71 64.34 5.37
CA SER A 13 82.31 63.13 6.13
C SER A 13 83.59 62.40 6.54
N PRO A 14 83.61 61.71 7.69
CA PRO A 14 83.39 60.28 7.57
C PRO A 14 82.51 59.69 8.67
N ARG A 15 81.65 58.78 8.20
CA ARG A 15 81.01 57.70 8.95
C ARG A 15 81.97 56.98 9.90
N ARG A 16 81.37 56.43 10.97
CA ARG A 16 81.77 55.33 11.89
C ARG A 16 82.05 55.88 13.29
N VAL A 17 81.25 55.65 14.33
CA VAL A 17 80.87 54.37 14.97
C VAL A 17 79.94 54.81 16.13
N VAL A 18 78.65 54.44 16.10
CA VAL A 18 78.07 53.34 16.92
C VAL A 18 77.76 53.76 18.37
N LEU A 19 76.48 53.68 18.72
CA LEU A 19 75.97 53.30 20.06
C LEU A 19 76.01 54.35 21.19
N ALA A 20 75.17 55.39 21.16
CA ALA A 20 74.83 56.15 22.38
C ALA A 20 73.53 57.00 22.38
N CYS A 21 72.68 56.99 21.33
CA CYS A 21 71.56 57.94 21.25
C CYS A 21 70.18 57.34 20.87
N CYS A 22 69.89 56.09 21.23
CA CYS A 22 68.53 55.53 21.11
C CYS A 22 67.66 55.69 22.37
N CYS A 23 68.15 56.34 23.43
CA CYS A 23 67.37 56.65 24.64
C CYS A 23 66.86 58.10 24.73
N ALA A 24 66.98 58.90 23.66
CA ALA A 24 66.58 60.32 23.67
C ALA A 24 65.43 60.66 22.69
N LEU A 25 64.72 59.66 22.15
CA LEU A 25 63.60 59.87 21.23
C LEU A 25 62.29 59.19 21.68
N PHE A 26 62.16 58.92 22.98
CA PHE A 26 60.98 58.31 23.61
C PHE A 26 60.42 59.11 24.80
N VAL A 27 60.65 60.44 24.84
CA VAL A 27 60.11 61.33 25.90
C VAL A 27 59.32 62.53 25.36
N ALA A 28 59.15 62.67 24.04
CA ALA A 28 58.26 63.68 23.45
C ALA A 28 56.84 63.15 23.22
N ALA A 29 56.28 62.42 24.20
CA ALA A 29 54.84 62.22 24.34
C ALA A 29 54.32 63.24 25.36
N SER A 30 54.52 64.53 25.04
CA SER A 30 53.98 65.63 25.81
C SER A 30 52.54 65.87 25.37
N VAL A 31 51.62 65.23 26.09
CA VAL A 31 50.33 65.81 26.51
C VAL A 31 49.86 67.04 25.71
N VAL A 32 49.22 66.79 24.57
CA VAL A 32 48.14 67.68 24.14
C VAL A 32 46.97 67.37 25.05
N SER A 33 46.99 67.99 26.23
CA SER A 33 45.81 68.08 27.07
C SER A 33 44.82 68.92 26.28
N ALA A 34 43.80 68.28 25.72
CA ALA A 34 42.59 68.98 25.32
C ALA A 34 42.14 69.76 26.55
N GLN A 35 42.26 71.08 26.52
CA GLN A 35 41.58 71.95 27.47
C GLN A 35 40.09 71.78 27.20
N GLN A 36 39.48 70.81 27.89
CA GLN A 36 38.03 70.84 28.09
C GLN A 36 37.72 72.18 28.77
N PRO A 37 36.78 72.98 28.23
CA PRO A 37 36.32 74.17 28.93
C PRO A 37 35.88 73.75 30.33
N PRO A 38 36.07 74.61 31.35
CA PRO A 38 35.69 74.28 32.72
C PRO A 38 34.24 73.81 32.69
N ALA A 39 34.01 72.53 33.02
CA ALA A 39 32.67 72.01 33.16
C ALA A 39 31.97 72.93 34.15
N GLN A 40 31.02 73.74 33.68
CA GLN A 40 30.19 74.58 34.52
C GLN A 40 29.45 73.62 35.46
N ARG A 41 29.99 73.47 36.67
CA ARG A 41 29.44 72.58 37.68
C ARG A 41 28.34 73.36 38.37
N ILE A 42 27.11 72.98 38.07
CA ILE A 42 25.91 73.66 38.55
C ILE A 42 25.48 72.96 39.84
N THR A 43 25.29 73.74 40.91
CA THR A 43 24.69 73.27 42.15
C THR A 43 23.38 74.02 42.32
N THR A 44 22.27 73.36 42.00
CA THR A 44 20.93 73.93 42.09
C THR A 44 20.13 73.20 43.15
N ASN A 45 19.49 73.98 44.02
CA ASN A 45 18.53 73.48 44.99
C ASN A 45 17.22 74.21 44.73
N PHE A 46 16.18 73.47 44.35
CA PHE A 46 14.86 74.01 44.06
C PHE A 46 13.89 73.52 45.14
N LYS A 47 13.17 74.44 45.76
CA LYS A 47 12.14 74.14 46.74
C LYS A 47 10.82 74.73 46.27
N ASP A 48 9.84 73.88 46.00
CA ASP A 48 8.50 74.25 45.53
C ASP A 48 8.57 75.22 44.33
N ALA A 49 9.44 74.90 43.37
CA ALA A 49 9.61 75.70 42.16
C ALA A 49 8.71 75.19 41.04
N ASP A 50 8.19 76.12 40.23
CA ASP A 50 7.41 75.77 39.04
C ASP A 50 8.30 75.09 37.98
N ILE A 51 7.78 74.06 37.31
CA ILE A 51 8.49 73.37 36.19
C ILE A 51 8.99 74.36 35.13
N THR A 52 8.27 75.46 34.89
CA THR A 52 8.67 76.48 33.92
C THR A 52 9.96 77.20 34.31
N GLN A 53 10.17 77.46 35.60
CA GLN A 53 11.40 78.08 36.12
C GLN A 53 12.59 77.13 36.01
N ILE A 54 12.36 75.83 36.24
CA ILE A 54 13.39 74.80 36.09
C ILE A 54 13.74 74.62 34.60
N ALA A 55 12.75 74.61 33.71
CA ALA A 55 12.96 74.54 32.27
C ALA A 55 13.77 75.75 31.74
N GLU A 56 13.53 76.95 32.27
CA GLU A 56 14.30 78.15 31.96
C GLU A 56 15.75 78.04 32.45
N ALA A 57 15.96 77.55 33.67
CA ALA A 57 17.30 77.30 34.20
C ALA A 57 18.08 76.26 33.38
N VAL A 58 17.40 75.19 32.94
CA VAL A 58 17.98 74.15 32.07
C VAL A 58 18.25 74.73 30.67
N SER A 59 17.38 75.58 30.14
CA SER A 59 17.58 76.30 28.87
C SER A 59 18.86 77.15 28.91
N MET A 60 19.05 77.94 29.97
CA MET A 60 20.25 78.76 30.14
C MET A 60 21.52 77.92 30.31
N ALA A 61 21.43 76.78 31.02
CA ALA A 61 22.57 75.90 31.27
C ALA A 61 22.98 75.05 30.07
N THR A 62 22.01 74.59 29.26
CA THR A 62 22.24 73.65 28.15
C THR A 62 22.20 74.30 26.77
N GLY A 63 21.73 75.55 26.68
CA GLY A 63 21.54 76.29 25.42
C GLY A 63 20.38 75.78 24.56
N ARG A 64 19.51 74.90 25.10
CA ARG A 64 18.41 74.28 24.36
C ARG A 64 17.12 75.08 24.49
N THR A 65 16.40 75.23 23.39
CA THR A 65 15.11 75.93 23.39
C THR A 65 14.00 74.96 23.80
N PHE A 66 13.18 75.34 24.79
CA PHE A 66 12.01 74.56 25.23
C PHE A 66 10.70 75.26 24.88
N ILE A 67 9.72 74.49 24.39
CA ILE A 67 8.32 74.93 24.23
C ILE A 67 7.48 74.13 25.22
N ILE A 68 6.78 74.83 26.12
CA ILE A 68 6.00 74.20 27.18
C ILE A 68 4.51 74.30 26.84
N ASP A 69 3.80 73.17 26.86
CA ASP A 69 2.34 73.14 26.74
C ASP A 69 1.70 73.79 28.00
N PRO A 70 0.68 74.68 27.87
CA PRO A 70 0.00 75.31 28.99
C PRO A 70 -0.54 74.34 30.07
N ARG A 71 -0.74 73.07 29.72
CA ARG A 71 -1.21 72.00 30.62
C ARG A 71 -0.13 71.47 31.56
N VAL A 72 1.14 71.82 31.33
CA VAL A 72 2.28 71.37 32.15
C VAL A 72 2.48 72.32 33.32
N ARG A 73 1.83 72.02 34.45
CA ARG A 73 1.98 72.76 35.72
C ARG A 73 2.17 71.77 36.86
N ALA A 74 3.32 71.84 37.52
CA ALA A 74 3.54 71.17 38.80
C ALA A 74 4.63 71.90 39.60
N GLN A 75 4.57 71.73 40.91
CA GLN A 75 5.59 72.18 41.84
C GLN A 75 6.59 71.06 42.07
N VAL A 76 7.88 71.37 41.94
CA VAL A 76 8.96 70.40 42.07
C VAL A 76 9.93 70.85 43.16
N THR A 77 10.36 69.89 43.97
CA THR A 77 11.42 70.07 44.95
C THR A 77 12.58 69.15 44.61
N MET A 78 13.73 69.73 44.21
CA MET A 78 14.96 69.01 43.87
C MET A 78 16.05 69.39 44.88
N LEU A 79 16.51 68.41 45.67
CA LEU A 79 17.63 68.57 46.58
C LEU A 79 18.87 67.91 45.97
N SER A 80 19.83 68.71 45.50
CA SER A 80 21.15 68.21 45.10
C SER A 80 22.23 68.68 46.07
N SER A 81 23.06 67.76 46.56
CA SER A 81 24.24 68.04 47.39
C SER A 81 25.56 67.95 46.62
N THR A 82 25.53 67.49 45.36
CA THR A 82 26.71 67.26 44.51
C THR A 82 26.65 68.16 43.26
N PRO A 83 27.75 68.85 42.89
CA PRO A 83 27.79 69.63 41.67
C PRO A 83 27.67 68.73 40.43
N MET A 84 26.76 69.07 39.51
CA MET A 84 26.46 68.27 38.32
C MET A 84 26.89 68.99 37.02
N THR A 85 27.14 68.22 35.96
CA THR A 85 27.40 68.76 34.61
C THR A 85 26.10 69.22 33.94
N PRO A 86 26.15 70.09 32.92
CA PRO A 86 24.95 70.52 32.19
C PRO A 86 24.11 69.35 31.63
N ASP A 87 24.77 68.29 31.13
CA ASP A 87 24.08 67.09 30.64
C ASP A 87 23.42 66.30 31.78
N ALA A 88 24.10 66.14 32.92
CA ALA A 88 23.52 65.47 34.08
C ALA A 88 22.36 66.26 34.69
N PHE A 89 22.40 67.60 34.59
CA PHE A 89 21.29 68.48 34.98
C PHE A 89 20.09 68.31 34.05
N TYR A 90 20.32 68.16 32.74
CA TYR A 90 19.28 67.84 31.77
C TYR A 90 18.64 66.47 32.05
N GLU A 91 19.42 65.42 32.32
CA GLU A 91 18.90 64.10 32.70
C GLU A 91 18.06 64.18 33.99
N ALA A 92 18.54 64.90 35.01
CA ALA A 92 17.78 65.11 36.24
C ALA A 92 16.46 65.85 36.00
N PHE A 93 16.43 66.80 35.06
CA PHE A 93 15.22 67.48 34.63
C PHE A 93 14.24 66.53 33.92
N LEU A 94 14.73 65.65 33.04
CA LEU A 94 13.89 64.62 32.41
C LEU A 94 13.26 63.68 33.46
N SER A 95 14.03 63.28 34.47
CA SER A 95 13.52 62.44 35.57
C SER A 95 12.48 63.18 36.43
N ILE A 96 12.61 64.50 36.62
CA ILE A 96 11.59 65.33 37.29
C ILE A 96 10.29 65.36 36.48
N LEU A 97 10.39 65.60 35.17
CA LEU A 97 9.23 65.62 34.28
C LEU A 97 8.51 64.26 34.35
N GLN A 98 9.26 63.16 34.40
CA GLN A 98 8.71 61.81 34.53
C GLN A 98 7.92 61.61 35.83
N VAL A 99 8.42 62.08 36.98
CA VAL A 99 7.71 61.94 38.27
C VAL A 99 6.33 62.59 38.23
N HIS A 100 6.18 63.66 37.46
CA HIS A 100 4.92 64.39 37.31
C HIS A 100 4.10 64.02 36.05
N GLY A 101 4.53 63.01 35.28
CA GLY A 101 3.79 62.53 34.10
C GLY A 101 3.89 63.45 32.87
N PHE A 102 5.00 64.16 32.75
CA PHE A 102 5.36 64.97 31.60
C PHE A 102 6.56 64.38 30.87
N ILE A 103 6.67 64.73 29.59
CA ILE A 103 7.78 64.30 28.75
C ILE A 103 8.31 65.44 27.89
N ALA A 104 9.63 65.43 27.70
CA ALA A 104 10.32 66.26 26.73
C ALA A 104 10.50 65.48 25.42
N VAL A 105 9.88 65.95 24.35
CA VAL A 105 9.98 65.37 23.01
C VAL A 105 10.87 66.28 22.14
N PRO A 106 12.03 65.80 21.66
CA PRO A 106 12.86 66.57 20.74
C PRO A 106 12.16 66.73 19.39
N SER A 107 12.04 67.97 18.90
CA SER A 107 11.36 68.31 17.64
C SER A 107 12.22 69.30 16.85
N GLY A 108 13.22 68.77 16.14
CA GLY A 108 14.23 69.58 15.45
C GLY A 108 15.15 70.29 16.44
N ASP A 109 15.26 71.62 16.33
CA ASP A 109 16.10 72.46 17.19
C ASP A 109 15.42 72.86 18.52
N VAL A 110 14.18 72.38 18.74
CA VAL A 110 13.35 72.77 19.89
C VAL A 110 12.80 71.54 20.59
N ILE A 111 12.77 71.56 21.91
CA ILE A 111 12.26 70.47 22.73
C ILE A 111 10.88 70.85 23.27
N LYS A 112 9.86 70.03 22.99
CA LYS A 112 8.49 70.28 23.42
C LYS A 112 8.21 69.51 24.71
N ILE A 113 7.73 70.19 25.74
CA ILE A 113 7.30 69.57 26.99
C ILE A 113 5.78 69.39 26.94
N VAL A 114 5.32 68.14 26.94
CA VAL A 114 3.91 67.77 26.81
C VAL A 114 3.50 66.75 27.88
N PRO A 115 2.20 66.63 28.20
CA PRO A 115 1.70 65.52 29.01
C PRO A 115 1.91 64.15 28.34
N ASP A 116 2.19 63.12 29.15
CA ASP A 116 2.47 61.74 28.68
C ASP A 116 1.38 61.15 27.76
N ALA A 117 0.11 61.58 27.92
CA ALA A 117 -1.00 61.11 27.09
C ALA A 117 -0.83 61.45 25.59
N ASN A 118 -0.14 62.54 25.28
CA ASN A 118 0.08 63.01 23.91
C ASN A 118 1.35 62.42 23.28
N ALA A 119 2.15 61.67 24.04
CA ALA A 119 3.40 61.10 23.56
C ALA A 119 3.21 60.06 22.44
N ARG A 120 2.04 59.40 22.38
CA ARG A 120 1.75 58.32 21.43
C ARG A 120 1.61 58.78 19.97
N THR A 121 1.23 60.03 19.76
CA THR A 121 0.90 60.57 18.43
C THR A 121 1.97 61.53 17.92
N MET A 122 3.00 61.80 18.72
CA MET A 122 4.11 62.65 18.32
C MET A 122 5.22 61.80 17.68
N PRO A 123 5.84 62.29 16.60
CA PRO A 123 6.98 61.62 16.00
C PRO A 123 8.13 61.62 17.02
N GLY A 124 8.48 60.43 17.52
CA GLY A 124 9.66 60.21 18.35
C GLY A 124 10.92 60.17 17.49
N THR A 125 12.09 60.17 18.13
CA THR A 125 13.36 59.96 17.44
C THR A 125 13.38 58.56 16.86
N ASP A 126 13.11 58.47 15.56
CA ASP A 126 13.05 57.23 14.81
C ASP A 126 14.45 56.60 14.68
N LEU A 127 14.54 55.33 15.08
CA LEU A 127 15.44 54.33 14.48
C LEU A 127 16.97 54.45 14.74
N PRO A 128 17.47 54.48 15.98
CA PRO A 128 18.82 54.02 16.19
C PRO A 128 18.82 52.47 16.31
N ASP A 129 19.65 51.79 15.50
CA ASP A 129 19.89 50.32 15.58
C ASP A 129 20.25 49.85 17.00
N ARG A 130 20.69 50.79 17.84
CA ARG A 130 20.96 50.63 19.26
C ARG A 130 20.31 51.79 20.03
N PRO A 131 19.46 51.52 21.02
CA PRO A 131 18.84 52.59 21.81
C PRO A 131 19.93 53.46 22.47
N PRO A 132 19.78 54.80 22.46
CA PRO A 132 20.65 55.68 23.21
C PRO A 132 20.62 55.31 24.69
N SER A 133 21.73 55.53 25.39
CA SER A 133 21.85 55.18 26.80
C SER A 133 21.14 56.16 27.74
N ALA A 134 20.55 57.24 27.20
CA ALA A 134 19.71 58.18 27.92
C ALA A 134 18.41 57.46 28.33
N ALA A 135 18.19 57.33 29.64
CA ALA A 135 17.19 56.42 30.19
C ALA A 135 15.75 56.86 29.90
N ASP A 136 15.55 58.17 29.70
CA ASP A 136 14.25 58.83 29.89
C ASP A 136 13.59 59.34 28.60
N GLU A 137 14.24 59.20 27.43
CA GLU A 137 13.66 59.53 26.12
C GLU A 137 12.72 58.43 25.61
N ILE A 138 11.63 58.81 24.93
CA ILE A 138 10.77 57.86 24.20
C ILE A 138 11.40 57.51 22.87
N VAL A 139 11.50 56.20 22.63
CA VAL A 139 11.99 55.62 21.39
C VAL A 139 11.01 54.59 20.86
N THR A 140 10.85 54.54 19.54
CA THR A 140 10.11 53.49 18.87
C THR A 140 11.11 52.50 18.27
N GLN A 141 11.09 51.26 18.77
CA GLN A 141 11.95 50.18 18.29
C GLN A 141 11.14 49.08 17.62
N VAL A 142 11.68 48.63 16.49
CA VAL A 142 11.15 47.53 15.70
C VAL A 142 12.05 46.31 15.95
N ILE A 143 11.53 45.27 16.58
CA ILE A 143 12.28 44.05 16.91
C ILE A 143 11.74 42.89 16.07
N ALA A 144 12.60 42.30 15.23
CA ALA A 144 12.28 41.07 14.51
C ALA A 144 12.45 39.86 15.44
N ILE A 145 11.42 39.01 15.52
CA ILE A 145 11.42 37.79 16.32
C ILE A 145 11.56 36.60 15.38
N LYS A 146 12.39 35.61 15.71
CA LYS A 146 12.71 34.51 14.78
C LYS A 146 11.89 33.25 15.06
N ASN A 147 11.79 32.87 16.32
CA ASN A 147 11.36 31.53 16.73
C ASN A 147 9.94 31.52 17.28
N VAL A 148 9.55 32.58 17.99
CA VAL A 148 8.20 32.72 18.59
C VAL A 148 7.34 33.70 17.79
N SER A 149 6.03 33.50 17.77
CA SER A 149 5.12 34.46 17.13
C SER A 149 5.04 35.76 17.92
N ALA A 150 5.23 36.90 17.24
CA ALA A 150 5.10 38.24 17.81
C ALA A 150 3.72 38.46 18.46
N ALA A 151 2.66 37.88 17.89
CA ALA A 151 1.30 37.99 18.42
C ALA A 151 1.13 37.27 19.78
N GLN A 152 1.84 36.16 19.98
CA GLN A 152 1.81 35.40 21.24
C GLN A 152 2.57 36.10 22.38
N LEU A 153 3.56 36.93 22.05
CA LEU A 153 4.32 37.69 23.05
C LEU A 153 3.55 38.91 23.57
N VAL A 154 2.58 39.45 22.82
CA VAL A 154 1.85 40.67 23.23
C VAL A 154 1.13 40.51 24.58
N PRO A 155 0.34 39.45 24.85
CA PRO A 155 -0.32 39.27 26.14
C PRO A 155 0.68 39.10 27.31
N VAL A 156 1.83 38.48 27.05
CA VAL A 156 2.88 38.23 28.06
C VAL A 156 3.63 39.50 28.40
N LEU A 157 3.89 40.37 27.42
CA LEU A 157 4.66 41.60 27.58
C LEU A 157 3.81 42.81 27.96
N ARG A 158 2.50 42.81 27.68
CA ARG A 158 1.58 43.92 27.99
C ARG A 158 1.61 44.37 29.47
N PRO A 159 1.67 43.49 30.49
CA PRO A 159 1.78 43.92 31.89
C PRO A 159 3.07 44.67 32.23
N LEU A 160 4.13 44.53 31.42
CA LEU A 160 5.42 45.19 31.63
C LEU A 160 5.49 46.58 30.97
N ILE A 161 4.44 46.98 30.24
CA ILE A 161 4.39 48.23 29.51
C ILE A 161 3.40 49.16 30.23
N PRO A 162 3.84 50.37 30.62
CA PRO A 162 2.98 51.34 31.28
C PRO A 162 1.90 51.84 30.32
N GLN A 163 0.85 52.47 30.85
CA GLN A 163 -0.29 52.90 30.03
C GLN A 163 0.12 53.84 28.89
N TYR A 164 1.17 54.65 29.00
CA TYR A 164 1.62 55.53 27.92
C TYR A 164 2.35 54.80 26.77
N GLY A 165 2.89 53.60 27.02
CA GLY A 165 3.62 52.82 26.04
C GLY A 165 2.71 52.16 25.01
N HIS A 166 3.24 51.95 23.80
CA HIS A 166 2.54 51.24 22.73
C HIS A 166 3.26 49.94 22.40
N LEU A 167 2.49 48.86 22.30
CA LEU A 167 2.98 47.54 21.89
C LEU A 167 2.06 46.99 20.81
N ALA A 168 2.61 46.81 19.62
CA ALA A 168 1.91 46.20 18.50
C ALA A 168 2.76 45.12 17.87
N ALA A 169 2.18 43.96 17.64
CA ALA A 169 2.78 42.94 16.78
C ALA A 169 2.28 43.13 15.36
N HIS A 170 3.17 42.97 14.39
CA HIS A 170 2.82 42.81 12.99
C HIS A 170 2.99 41.32 12.62
N PRO A 171 1.89 40.53 12.56
CA PRO A 171 1.98 39.09 12.42
C PRO A 171 2.63 38.65 11.10
N ALA A 172 2.40 39.37 9.99
CA ALA A 172 2.86 38.96 8.67
C ALA A 172 4.39 39.05 8.49
N SER A 173 5.06 39.96 9.20
CA SER A 173 6.53 40.07 9.20
C SER A 173 7.17 39.53 10.47
N ASN A 174 6.37 38.98 11.40
CA ASN A 174 6.79 38.55 12.74
C ASN A 174 7.64 39.59 13.50
N VAL A 175 7.22 40.84 13.42
CA VAL A 175 7.91 41.98 14.03
C VAL A 175 7.09 42.52 15.19
N LEU A 176 7.77 42.93 16.26
CA LEU A 176 7.19 43.61 17.40
C LEU A 176 7.63 45.08 17.41
N ILE A 177 6.65 45.96 17.37
CA ILE A 177 6.83 47.42 17.44
C ILE A 177 6.56 47.82 18.90
N ILE A 178 7.58 48.42 19.52
CA ILE A 178 7.55 48.87 20.92
C ILE A 178 7.86 50.36 20.91
N SER A 179 6.93 51.18 21.42
CA SER A 179 7.16 52.60 21.67
C SER A 179 7.07 52.85 23.17
N ASP A 180 8.22 53.10 23.79
CA ASP A 180 8.34 53.33 25.23
C ASP A 180 9.67 54.05 25.53
N ARG A 181 9.95 54.31 26.81
CA ARG A 181 11.23 54.87 27.27
C ARG A 181 12.39 53.92 26.96
N ALA A 182 13.53 54.47 26.57
CA ALA A 182 14.71 53.70 26.18
C ALA A 182 15.14 52.66 27.24
N ALA A 183 15.03 52.98 28.53
CA ALA A 183 15.34 52.03 29.61
C ALA A 183 14.39 50.81 29.63
N ASN A 184 13.08 51.00 29.42
CA ASN A 184 12.12 49.90 29.43
C ASN A 184 12.19 49.08 28.14
N VAL A 185 12.36 49.73 26.98
CA VAL A 185 12.59 49.04 25.69
C VAL A 185 13.82 48.11 25.79
N ASN A 186 14.92 48.57 26.40
CA ASN A 186 16.11 47.74 26.66
C ASN A 186 15.83 46.54 27.58
N ARG A 187 14.98 46.71 28.60
CA ARG A 187 14.56 45.61 29.48
C ARG A 187 13.75 44.58 28.70
N ILE A 188 12.75 45.03 27.94
CA ILE A 188 11.88 44.16 27.13
C ILE A 188 12.69 43.44 26.04
N ALA A 189 13.60 44.13 25.35
CA ALA A 189 14.48 43.54 24.35
C ALA A 189 15.36 42.40 24.92
N ARG A 190 15.87 42.54 26.15
CA ARG A 190 16.61 41.46 26.82
C ARG A 190 15.72 40.25 27.15
N ILE A 191 14.48 40.49 27.58
CA ILE A 191 13.50 39.44 27.84
C ILE A 191 13.16 38.70 26.54
N ILE A 192 12.88 39.43 25.45
CA ILE A 192 12.58 38.86 24.14
C ILE A 192 13.73 37.99 23.66
N ARG A 193 14.99 38.45 23.72
CA ARG A 193 16.15 37.64 23.31
C ARG A 193 16.28 36.34 24.09
N ARG A 194 15.92 36.34 25.38
CA ARG A 194 15.98 35.13 26.22
C ARG A 194 14.85 34.14 25.90
N ILE A 195 13.68 34.65 25.53
CA ILE A 195 12.52 33.83 25.14
C ILE A 195 12.70 33.28 23.71
N ASP A 196 13.19 34.11 22.78
CA ASP A 196 13.38 33.75 21.37
C ASP A 196 14.46 32.66 21.20
N GLN A 197 15.45 32.57 22.09
CA GLN A 197 16.45 31.48 22.06
C GLN A 197 15.87 30.09 22.38
N ALA A 198 14.75 30.00 23.11
CA ALA A 198 14.19 28.74 23.60
C ALA A 198 13.19 28.09 22.63
N GLY A 199 13.06 28.60 21.39
CA GLY A 199 12.11 28.09 20.40
C GLY A 199 12.75 27.65 19.08
N ASP A 200 14.05 27.35 19.09
CA ASP A 200 14.79 27.01 17.88
C ASP A 200 14.17 25.79 17.17
N SER A 201 13.69 26.00 15.94
CA SER A 201 12.91 25.04 15.16
C SER A 201 13.65 24.61 13.90
N ASP A 202 14.97 24.49 14.00
CA ASP A 202 15.82 23.96 12.94
C ASP A 202 15.41 22.54 12.51
N VAL A 203 15.62 22.26 11.21
CA VAL A 203 15.34 20.97 10.56
C VAL A 203 16.61 20.11 10.56
N GLU A 204 16.53 18.92 11.14
CA GLU A 204 17.62 17.92 11.10
C GLU A 204 17.21 16.74 10.18
N VAL A 205 18.17 16.21 9.43
CA VAL A 205 17.98 15.06 8.53
C VAL A 205 18.57 13.81 9.18
N VAL A 206 17.77 12.77 9.36
CA VAL A 206 18.21 11.47 9.92
C VAL A 206 18.03 10.38 8.87
N THR A 207 19.12 9.75 8.43
CA THR A 207 19.09 8.64 7.46
C THR A 207 18.84 7.30 8.15
N LEU A 208 17.98 6.46 7.56
CA LEU A 208 17.65 5.11 8.05
C LEU A 208 18.35 4.03 7.22
N GLN A 209 18.82 2.96 7.86
CA GLN A 209 19.53 1.86 7.19
C GLN A 209 18.65 0.64 6.91
N ASN A 210 17.81 0.25 7.86
CA ASN A 210 17.02 -0.99 7.85
C ASN A 210 15.52 -0.71 7.68
N ALA A 211 15.00 0.29 8.38
CA ALA A 211 13.58 0.64 8.35
C ALA A 211 13.24 1.63 7.22
N SER A 212 11.99 1.56 6.73
CA SER A 212 11.46 2.53 5.76
C SER A 212 11.07 3.85 6.44
N ALA A 213 11.56 4.98 5.91
CA ALA A 213 11.26 6.31 6.42
C ALA A 213 9.77 6.61 6.51
N VAL A 214 8.98 6.12 5.55
CA VAL A 214 7.52 6.31 5.49
C VAL A 214 6.83 5.61 6.66
N GLU A 215 7.24 4.37 6.94
CA GLU A 215 6.65 3.57 8.01
C GLU A 215 7.04 4.12 9.39
N VAL A 216 8.31 4.51 9.57
CA VAL A 216 8.80 5.12 10.80
C VAL A 216 8.03 6.42 11.10
N VAL A 217 7.90 7.32 10.11
CA VAL A 217 7.12 8.56 10.30
C VAL A 217 5.65 8.27 10.61
N ARG A 218 5.05 7.26 9.97
CA ARG A 218 3.66 6.86 10.26
C ARG A 218 3.48 6.35 11.69
N ILE A 219 4.40 5.52 12.19
CA ILE A 219 4.37 5.00 13.56
C ILE A 219 4.54 6.16 14.55
N ILE A 220 5.53 7.03 14.34
CA ILE A 220 5.79 8.16 15.23
C ILE A 220 4.61 9.13 15.23
N ASN A 221 4.04 9.46 14.08
CA ASN A 221 2.84 10.32 13.99
C ASN A 221 1.66 9.70 14.75
N SER A 222 1.45 8.38 14.65
CA SER A 222 0.37 7.70 15.40
C SER A 222 0.57 7.78 16.92
N LEU A 223 1.81 7.66 17.39
CA LEU A 223 2.16 7.75 18.81
C LEU A 223 1.97 9.18 19.33
N TYR A 224 2.45 10.19 18.58
CA TYR A 224 2.37 11.59 18.98
C TYR A 224 0.97 12.21 18.81
N GLN A 225 0.19 11.78 17.82
CA GLN A 225 -1.19 12.25 17.64
C GLN A 225 -2.09 11.83 18.80
N GLN A 226 -1.83 10.66 19.41
CA GLN A 226 -2.52 10.22 20.63
C GLN A 226 -2.09 11.05 21.86
N GLN A 227 -0.85 11.53 21.90
CA GLN A 227 -0.31 12.33 23.00
C GLN A 227 -0.72 13.81 22.92
N GLN A 228 -0.81 14.39 21.72
CA GLN A 228 -1.29 15.76 21.48
C GLN A 228 -2.77 15.98 21.85
N ALA A 229 -3.56 14.91 21.92
CA ALA A 229 -4.94 14.99 22.39
C ALA A 229 -5.06 15.13 23.93
N ALA A 230 -4.00 14.78 24.67
CA ALA A 230 -3.98 14.82 26.13
C ALA A 230 -3.34 16.09 26.71
N GLU A 231 -2.35 16.68 26.02
CA GLU A 231 -1.72 17.95 26.39
C GLU A 231 -2.32 19.09 25.54
N GLY A 232 -3.18 19.89 26.16
CA GLY A 232 -3.88 21.01 25.51
C GLY A 232 -2.95 21.85 24.63
N GLY A 233 -3.33 21.97 23.36
CA GLY A 233 -2.53 22.52 22.26
C GLY A 233 -1.82 23.82 22.60
N GLY A 234 -0.52 23.72 22.87
CA GLY A 234 0.26 24.86 23.33
C GLY A 234 1.75 24.59 23.48
N ALA A 235 2.40 23.98 22.49
CA ALA A 235 3.84 24.13 22.24
C ALA A 235 4.17 23.51 20.88
N ASN A 236 5.04 24.18 20.12
CA ASN A 236 5.52 23.84 18.77
C ASN A 236 5.25 22.38 18.34
N PRO A 237 4.35 22.13 17.35
CA PRO A 237 4.13 20.78 16.88
C PRO A 237 5.41 20.29 16.22
N LEU A 238 6.04 19.29 16.81
CA LEU A 238 7.04 18.46 16.15
C LEU A 238 6.49 18.07 14.78
N ARG A 239 7.15 18.52 13.71
CA ARG A 239 6.79 18.10 12.34
C ARG A 239 7.80 17.10 11.84
N LEU A 240 7.27 16.03 11.27
CA LEU A 240 8.02 14.92 10.74
C LEU A 240 7.62 14.77 9.28
N ALA A 241 8.61 14.72 8.40
CA ALA A 241 8.41 14.41 6.99
C ALA A 241 9.39 13.31 6.58
N ALA A 242 8.93 12.36 5.77
CA ALA A 242 9.78 11.32 5.19
C ALA A 242 10.20 11.73 3.77
N ASP A 243 11.49 11.61 3.47
CA ASP A 243 12.01 11.60 2.10
C ASP A 243 12.28 10.14 1.69
N GLU A 244 11.40 9.61 0.83
CA GLU A 244 11.49 8.24 0.31
C GLU A 244 12.75 8.03 -0.53
N ARG A 245 13.20 9.04 -1.28
CA ARG A 245 14.30 8.90 -2.23
C ARG A 245 15.64 8.67 -1.51
N SER A 246 15.84 9.33 -0.38
CA SER A 246 17.05 9.21 0.43
C SER A 246 16.88 8.30 1.65
N ASN A 247 15.71 7.68 1.81
CA ASN A 247 15.28 6.96 3.01
C ASN A 247 15.65 7.71 4.30
N SER A 248 15.29 8.99 4.36
CA SER A 248 15.61 9.86 5.49
C SER A 248 14.36 10.50 6.09
N VAL A 249 14.43 10.75 7.39
CA VAL A 249 13.38 11.42 8.16
C VAL A 249 13.85 12.83 8.47
N LEU A 250 13.07 13.81 8.03
CA LEU A 250 13.21 15.22 8.36
C LEU A 250 12.46 15.49 9.65
N VAL A 251 13.17 15.97 10.67
CA VAL A 251 12.62 16.28 11.98
C VAL A 251 12.78 17.78 12.23
N SER A 252 11.66 18.49 12.41
CA SER A 252 11.65 19.90 12.81
C SER A 252 10.94 20.07 14.14
N GLY A 253 11.61 20.71 15.11
CA GLY A 253 11.08 20.93 16.45
C GLY A 253 12.17 21.38 17.41
N ASP A 254 11.79 21.50 18.68
CA ASP A 254 12.70 21.88 19.76
C ASP A 254 13.84 20.84 19.94
N PRO A 255 15.10 21.26 20.22
CA PRO A 255 16.23 20.36 20.42
C PRO A 255 15.97 19.18 21.36
N GLU A 256 15.23 19.36 22.46
CA GLU A 256 14.94 18.26 23.38
C GLU A 256 14.03 17.20 22.73
N GLN A 257 13.02 17.65 21.99
CA GLN A 257 12.11 16.77 21.25
C GLN A 257 12.84 16.05 20.11
N ARG A 258 13.72 16.74 19.38
CA ARG A 258 14.52 16.12 18.31
C ARG A 258 15.40 15.00 18.84
N LEU A 259 16.06 15.19 19.98
CA LEU A 259 16.91 14.16 20.60
C LEU A 259 16.09 12.93 20.98
N ARG A 260 14.89 13.12 21.56
CA ARG A 260 13.97 12.02 21.88
C ARG A 260 13.49 11.26 20.65
N ILE A 261 13.22 11.95 19.54
CA ILE A 261 12.85 11.30 18.29
C ILE A 261 14.02 10.55 17.68
N LYS A 262 15.24 11.09 17.76
CA LYS A 262 16.44 10.44 17.25
C LYS A 262 16.73 9.11 17.97
N THR A 263 16.55 9.06 19.28
CA THR A 263 16.69 7.81 20.04
C THR A 263 15.59 6.81 19.70
N LEU A 264 14.35 7.26 19.50
CA LEU A 264 13.25 6.40 19.05
C LEU A 264 13.50 5.84 17.65
N ILE A 265 13.95 6.69 16.71
CA ILE A 265 14.33 6.28 15.36
C ILE A 265 15.45 5.24 15.41
N ALA A 266 16.48 5.43 16.22
CA ALA A 266 17.57 4.46 16.36
C ALA A 266 17.10 3.11 16.90
N HIS A 267 16.05 3.08 17.74
CA HIS A 267 15.48 1.82 18.23
C HIS A 267 14.58 1.14 17.20
N LEU A 268 13.89 1.92 16.36
CA LEU A 268 13.06 1.40 15.27
C LEU A 268 13.90 0.93 14.08
N ASP A 269 15.09 1.50 13.85
CA ASP A 269 16.01 1.16 12.76
C ASP A 269 16.86 -0.10 13.07
N THR A 270 16.24 -1.11 13.66
CA THR A 270 16.89 -2.40 13.93
C THR A 270 16.74 -3.34 12.71
N PRO A 271 17.75 -4.19 12.43
CA PRO A 271 17.61 -5.17 11.37
C PRO A 271 16.52 -6.17 11.75
N LEU A 272 15.52 -6.34 10.88
CA LEU A 272 14.55 -7.42 11.05
C LEU A 272 15.30 -8.74 10.92
N GLU A 273 15.29 -9.57 11.97
CA GLU A 273 15.80 -10.94 11.90
C GLU A 273 15.00 -11.71 10.84
N SER A 274 15.64 -11.91 9.69
CA SER A 274 15.25 -12.79 8.59
C SER A 274 13.86 -12.53 8.01
N GLY A 275 13.85 -11.88 6.85
CA GLY A 275 12.74 -11.93 5.90
C GLY A 275 12.24 -13.36 5.73
N GLY A 276 10.94 -13.56 5.96
CA GLY A 276 10.38 -14.90 6.04
C GLY A 276 8.87 -14.91 6.03
N ASP A 277 8.24 -13.87 5.48
CA ASP A 277 6.85 -14.00 5.07
C ASP A 277 6.76 -15.06 3.97
N THR A 278 7.69 -15.07 2.99
CA THR A 278 7.71 -16.03 1.90
C THR A 278 8.64 -17.22 2.16
N GLN A 279 8.10 -18.44 2.11
CA GLN A 279 8.85 -19.69 2.15
C GLN A 279 8.40 -20.64 1.03
N VAL A 280 9.36 -21.37 0.48
CA VAL A 280 9.13 -22.37 -0.57
C VAL A 280 9.24 -23.77 0.02
N ARG A 281 8.21 -24.60 -0.16
CA ARG A 281 8.18 -26.00 0.28
C ARG A 281 7.97 -26.94 -0.90
N TYR A 282 8.91 -27.84 -1.13
CA TYR A 282 8.76 -28.94 -2.08
C TYR A 282 7.90 -30.06 -1.49
N LEU A 283 6.90 -30.54 -2.25
CA LEU A 283 6.03 -31.65 -1.88
C LEU A 283 6.54 -32.96 -2.48
N ARG A 284 6.46 -34.06 -1.73
CA ARG A 284 7.01 -35.37 -2.14
C ARG A 284 5.98 -36.31 -2.76
N TYR A 285 4.74 -36.27 -2.26
CA TYR A 285 3.67 -37.20 -2.60
C TYR A 285 2.38 -36.50 -3.03
N ALA A 286 2.08 -35.33 -2.46
CA ALA A 286 0.89 -34.55 -2.80
C ALA A 286 1.15 -33.57 -3.96
N ASP A 287 0.12 -33.33 -4.77
CA ASP A 287 0.15 -32.35 -5.86
C ASP A 287 0.01 -30.91 -5.32
N ALA A 288 0.94 -30.03 -5.68
CA ALA A 288 0.96 -28.65 -5.20
C ALA A 288 -0.32 -27.87 -5.52
N GLU A 289 -0.92 -28.07 -6.71
CA GLU A 289 -2.16 -27.38 -7.10
C GLU A 289 -3.34 -27.75 -6.20
N LYS A 290 -3.50 -29.05 -5.90
CA LYS A 290 -4.58 -29.55 -5.05
C LYS A 290 -4.40 -29.10 -3.61
N VAL A 291 -3.17 -29.16 -3.09
CA VAL A 291 -2.86 -28.70 -1.73
C VAL A 291 -3.05 -27.19 -1.60
N ALA A 292 -2.61 -26.40 -2.59
CA ALA A 292 -2.79 -24.96 -2.58
C ALA A 292 -4.27 -24.56 -2.59
N ALA A 293 -5.11 -25.25 -3.36
CA ALA A 293 -6.56 -25.00 -3.38
C ALA A 293 -7.20 -25.24 -2.01
N LEU A 294 -6.87 -26.37 -1.36
CA LEU A 294 -7.38 -26.71 -0.03
C LEU A 294 -6.91 -25.71 1.05
N LEU A 295 -5.63 -25.31 1.00
CA LEU A 295 -5.09 -24.34 1.97
C LEU A 295 -5.68 -22.94 1.76
N LYS A 296 -5.95 -22.54 0.52
CA LYS A 296 -6.66 -21.27 0.22
C LYS A 296 -8.06 -21.28 0.80
N GLU A 297 -8.81 -22.36 0.63
CA GLU A 297 -10.14 -22.54 1.21
C GLU A 297 -10.11 -22.48 2.75
N GLN A 298 -9.12 -23.12 3.37
CA GLN A 298 -8.97 -23.07 4.82
C GLN A 298 -8.64 -21.66 5.33
N VAL A 299 -7.74 -20.94 4.66
CA VAL A 299 -7.34 -19.57 5.05
C VAL A 299 -8.50 -18.60 4.89
N THR A 300 -9.31 -18.72 3.83
CA THR A 300 -10.52 -17.90 3.66
C THR A 300 -11.59 -18.24 4.68
N GLY A 301 -11.76 -19.53 5.05
CA GLY A 301 -12.67 -19.96 6.10
C GLY A 301 -12.29 -19.43 7.49
N ILE A 302 -10.99 -19.41 7.83
CA ILE A 302 -10.49 -18.85 9.10
C ILE A 302 -10.66 -17.32 9.12
N ALA A 303 -10.43 -16.64 7.99
CA ALA A 303 -10.59 -15.19 7.89
C ALA A 303 -12.06 -14.74 8.00
N GLN A 304 -13.02 -15.55 7.53
CA GLN A 304 -14.45 -15.29 7.71
C GLN A 304 -14.93 -15.54 9.16
N ALA A 305 -14.34 -16.52 9.87
CA ALA A 305 -14.64 -16.79 11.28
C ALA A 305 -14.05 -15.75 12.25
N ALA A 306 -13.04 -14.98 11.81
CA ALA A 306 -12.39 -13.94 12.60
C ALA A 306 -13.04 -12.55 12.50
N ALA A 307 -14.16 -12.41 11.79
CA ALA A 307 -14.95 -11.18 11.75
C ALA A 307 -16.10 -11.25 12.80
N PRO A 308 -16.01 -10.53 13.94
CA PRO A 308 -17.16 -10.34 14.81
C PRO A 308 -18.16 -9.42 14.10
N GLY A 309 -19.44 -9.78 14.18
CA GLY A 309 -20.54 -9.09 13.50
C GLY A 309 -20.53 -7.56 13.66
N GLY A 310 -20.54 -6.88 12.53
CA GLY A 310 -20.87 -5.47 12.38
C GLY A 310 -21.49 -5.28 10.99
N GLY A 311 -22.75 -4.91 10.95
CA GLY A 311 -23.57 -4.90 9.74
C GLY A 311 -23.11 -3.92 8.65
N GLN A 312 -23.19 -4.42 7.41
CA GLN A 312 -23.61 -3.73 6.19
C GLN A 312 -22.95 -2.37 5.85
N GLN A 313 -22.00 -2.41 4.90
CA GLN A 313 -22.21 -1.86 3.56
C GLN A 313 -21.15 -2.33 2.57
N ALA A 314 -21.61 -2.53 1.33
CA ALA A 314 -20.98 -3.32 0.29
C ALA A 314 -19.69 -2.72 -0.29
N ALA A 315 -18.64 -3.54 -0.29
CA ALA A 315 -17.61 -3.58 -1.32
C ALA A 315 -17.33 -5.07 -1.63
N PRO A 316 -16.99 -5.45 -2.88
CA PRO A 316 -16.82 -6.85 -3.27
C PRO A 316 -15.81 -7.59 -2.37
N PRO A 317 -16.15 -8.78 -1.83
CA PRO A 317 -15.35 -9.48 -0.82
C PRO A 317 -14.19 -10.29 -1.44
N GLN A 318 -13.29 -9.61 -2.16
CA GLN A 318 -12.11 -10.27 -2.73
C GLN A 318 -10.75 -9.65 -2.35
N GLN A 319 -10.68 -8.56 -1.58
CA GLN A 319 -9.40 -7.82 -1.46
C GLN A 319 -8.86 -7.61 -0.02
N GLN A 320 -9.54 -8.07 1.02
CA GLN A 320 -9.07 -7.86 2.40
C GLN A 320 -8.33 -9.07 2.99
N ILE A 321 -8.47 -10.27 2.41
CA ILE A 321 -7.78 -11.51 2.84
C ILE A 321 -6.44 -11.69 2.10
N ASP A 322 -6.28 -11.06 0.92
CA ASP A 322 -5.08 -11.18 0.08
C ASP A 322 -3.82 -10.49 0.65
N ARG A 323 -3.94 -9.55 1.59
CA ARG A 323 -2.77 -8.72 1.94
C ARG A 323 -1.72 -9.43 2.80
N ASN A 324 -2.12 -10.44 3.57
CA ASN A 324 -1.19 -11.03 4.53
C ASN A 324 -0.92 -12.51 4.28
N THR A 325 -1.74 -13.26 3.52
CA THR A 325 -1.46 -14.67 3.25
C THR A 325 -1.75 -15.05 1.81
N THR A 326 -0.69 -15.30 1.03
CA THR A 326 -0.77 -15.72 -0.37
C THR A 326 -0.16 -17.10 -0.51
N ILE A 327 -0.86 -18.01 -1.18
CA ILE A 327 -0.39 -19.38 -1.42
C ILE A 327 -0.39 -19.60 -2.94
N ILE A 328 0.76 -19.88 -3.52
CA ILE A 328 0.94 -20.14 -4.95
C ILE A 328 1.51 -21.54 -5.12
N ALA A 329 0.94 -22.32 -6.02
CA ALA A 329 1.50 -23.60 -6.43
C ALA A 329 2.37 -23.40 -7.67
N ASP A 330 3.57 -23.98 -7.66
CA ASP A 330 4.38 -24.18 -8.86
C ASP A 330 4.24 -25.64 -9.31
N PRO A 331 3.51 -25.90 -10.42
CA PRO A 331 3.32 -27.25 -10.93
C PRO A 331 4.59 -27.84 -11.55
N GLU A 332 5.55 -27.02 -12.01
CA GLU A 332 6.77 -27.54 -12.67
C GLU A 332 7.71 -28.19 -11.66
N THR A 333 7.85 -27.60 -10.48
CA THR A 333 8.73 -28.09 -9.42
C THR A 333 7.99 -28.85 -8.30
N ASN A 334 6.67 -29.00 -8.43
CA ASN A 334 5.77 -29.51 -7.39
C ASN A 334 6.04 -28.86 -6.01
N ALA A 335 6.09 -27.53 -6.01
CA ALA A 335 6.40 -26.73 -4.83
C ALA A 335 5.26 -25.78 -4.46
N LEU A 336 5.14 -25.51 -3.17
CA LEU A 336 4.23 -24.53 -2.60
C LEU A 336 5.03 -23.30 -2.16
N VAL A 337 4.72 -22.15 -2.77
CA VAL A 337 5.24 -20.84 -2.34
C VAL A 337 4.19 -20.21 -1.43
N ILE A 338 4.50 -20.12 -0.15
CA ILE A 338 3.61 -19.56 0.87
C ILE A 338 4.20 -18.23 1.31
N THR A 339 3.41 -17.17 1.23
CA THR A 339 3.69 -15.88 1.85
C THR A 339 2.72 -15.71 3.01
N ALA A 340 3.15 -15.73 4.27
CA ALA A 340 2.27 -15.62 5.44
C ALA A 340 3.03 -15.14 6.70
N PRO A 341 2.35 -14.53 7.69
CA PRO A 341 3.01 -14.11 8.92
C PRO A 341 3.58 -15.32 9.67
N PRO A 342 4.66 -15.16 10.48
CA PRO A 342 5.37 -16.28 11.09
C PRO A 342 4.51 -17.25 11.91
N LYS A 343 3.43 -16.75 12.53
CA LYS A 343 2.48 -17.57 13.29
C LYS A 343 1.63 -18.48 12.39
N VAL A 344 1.15 -17.96 11.26
CA VAL A 344 0.33 -18.71 10.29
C VAL A 344 1.19 -19.68 9.50
N MET A 345 2.40 -19.26 9.13
CA MET A 345 3.38 -20.08 8.43
C MET A 345 3.66 -21.41 9.16
N LYS A 346 3.93 -21.37 10.46
CA LYS A 346 4.15 -22.59 11.28
C LYS A 346 2.94 -23.53 11.26
N SER A 347 1.73 -22.99 11.28
CA SER A 347 0.50 -23.78 11.20
C SER A 347 0.35 -24.45 9.83
N LEU A 348 0.53 -23.69 8.74
CA LEU A 348 0.45 -24.20 7.37
C LEU A 348 1.48 -25.31 7.12
N MET A 349 2.71 -25.15 7.61
CA MET A 349 3.72 -26.22 7.51
C MET A 349 3.27 -27.51 8.18
N SER A 350 2.71 -27.42 9.40
CA SER A 350 2.24 -28.61 10.12
C SER A 350 1.08 -29.33 9.41
N ILE A 351 0.28 -28.60 8.63
CA ILE A 351 -0.81 -29.16 7.82
C ILE A 351 -0.25 -29.80 6.56
N VAL A 352 0.66 -29.12 5.86
CA VAL A 352 1.35 -29.66 4.69
C VAL A 352 2.06 -30.97 5.04
N ASP A 353 2.73 -31.05 6.18
CA ASP A 353 3.40 -32.27 6.65
C ASP A 353 2.43 -33.44 6.86
N LYS A 354 1.16 -33.17 7.21
CA LYS A 354 0.11 -34.19 7.38
C LYS A 354 -0.59 -34.56 6.07
N LEU A 355 -0.59 -33.66 5.09
CA LEU A 355 -1.17 -33.90 3.76
C LEU A 355 -0.19 -34.63 2.83
N ASP A 356 1.11 -34.36 2.99
CA ASP A 356 2.18 -34.95 2.17
C ASP A 356 2.58 -36.34 2.67
N ILE A 357 1.63 -37.28 2.63
CA ILE A 357 1.83 -38.69 2.98
C ILE A 357 1.77 -39.58 1.75
N ARG A 358 2.47 -40.72 1.81
CA ARG A 358 2.40 -41.74 0.77
C ARG A 358 1.02 -42.38 0.74
N ARG A 359 0.36 -42.36 -0.43
CA ARG A 359 -0.91 -43.06 -0.66
C ARG A 359 -0.68 -44.54 -0.95
N MET A 360 -1.62 -45.38 -0.54
CA MET A 360 -1.60 -46.81 -0.88
C MET A 360 -2.10 -47.02 -2.31
N GLN A 361 -1.56 -48.05 -2.95
CA GLN A 361 -2.03 -48.55 -4.25
C GLN A 361 -2.91 -49.77 -4.01
N VAL A 362 -3.98 -49.90 -4.79
CA VAL A 362 -4.95 -51.01 -4.72
C VAL A 362 -4.94 -51.72 -6.07
N LEU A 363 -4.74 -53.04 -6.03
CA LEU A 363 -4.93 -53.93 -7.19
C LEU A 363 -6.40 -54.35 -7.25
N ILE A 364 -7.04 -54.06 -8.36
CA ILE A 364 -8.41 -54.47 -8.66
C ILE A 364 -8.34 -55.65 -9.61
N GLU A 365 -9.00 -56.74 -9.26
CA GLU A 365 -9.19 -57.92 -10.11
C GLU A 365 -10.68 -58.24 -10.17
N ALA A 366 -11.22 -58.40 -11.37
CA ALA A 366 -12.60 -58.83 -11.57
C ALA A 366 -12.61 -60.11 -12.41
N ILE A 367 -13.61 -60.96 -12.20
CA ILE A 367 -13.84 -62.17 -12.99
C ILE A 367 -15.26 -62.08 -13.55
N ILE A 368 -15.38 -62.10 -14.88
CA ILE A 368 -16.65 -62.06 -15.59
C ILE A 368 -16.84 -63.42 -16.25
N VAL A 369 -17.95 -64.09 -15.94
CA VAL A 369 -18.29 -65.40 -16.49
C VAL A 369 -19.66 -65.31 -17.15
N GLU A 370 -19.73 -65.62 -18.45
CA GLU A 370 -20.98 -65.70 -19.21
C GLU A 370 -21.16 -67.12 -19.77
N VAL A 371 -22.32 -67.71 -19.52
CA VAL A 371 -22.69 -69.04 -20.00
C VAL A 371 -24.01 -68.95 -20.76
N GLN A 372 -23.98 -69.27 -22.05
CA GLN A 372 -25.18 -69.38 -22.90
C GLN A 372 -25.31 -70.82 -23.41
N ALA A 373 -26.54 -71.35 -23.42
CA ALA A 373 -26.82 -72.70 -23.87
C ALA A 373 -28.13 -72.71 -24.68
N ASP A 374 -28.02 -72.95 -25.98
CA ASP A 374 -29.12 -73.01 -26.94
C ASP A 374 -29.33 -74.45 -27.41
N LYS A 375 -30.53 -74.98 -27.18
CA LYS A 375 -30.92 -76.32 -27.62
C LYS A 375 -32.11 -76.23 -28.56
N THR A 376 -31.92 -76.71 -29.79
CA THR A 376 -32.97 -76.81 -30.78
C THR A 376 -33.30 -78.27 -31.06
N ALA A 377 -34.59 -78.59 -31.08
CA ALA A 377 -35.09 -79.90 -31.48
C ALA A 377 -36.36 -79.68 -32.30
N GLU A 378 -36.33 -80.09 -33.55
CA GLU A 378 -37.44 -80.01 -34.48
C GLU A 378 -37.66 -81.40 -35.08
N LEU A 379 -38.86 -81.93 -34.92
CA LEU A 379 -39.31 -83.15 -35.58
C LEU A 379 -40.69 -82.87 -36.17
N GLY A 380 -40.80 -82.98 -37.49
CA GLY A 380 -42.02 -82.67 -38.20
C GLY A 380 -42.25 -83.64 -39.35
N VAL A 381 -43.51 -83.92 -39.65
CA VAL A 381 -43.91 -84.68 -40.83
C VAL A 381 -44.89 -83.86 -41.63
N ASN A 382 -44.52 -83.53 -42.86
CA ASN A 382 -45.39 -82.84 -43.81
C ASN A 382 -45.91 -83.85 -44.82
N TRP A 383 -47.18 -83.74 -45.18
CA TRP A 383 -47.82 -84.60 -46.18
C TRP A 383 -48.52 -83.73 -47.21
N ALA A 384 -48.41 -84.12 -48.48
CA ALA A 384 -49.13 -83.52 -49.59
C ALA A 384 -49.63 -84.61 -50.53
N ALA A 385 -50.89 -84.55 -50.94
CA ALA A 385 -51.43 -85.41 -51.97
C ALA A 385 -52.03 -84.57 -53.11
N TRP A 386 -51.81 -85.02 -54.34
CA TRP A 386 -52.33 -84.40 -55.55
C TRP A 386 -52.73 -85.49 -56.54
N SER A 387 -53.72 -85.24 -57.40
CA SER A 387 -54.11 -86.20 -58.44
C SER A 387 -53.88 -85.59 -59.82
N GLU A 388 -53.44 -86.41 -60.77
CA GLU A 388 -53.24 -86.02 -62.17
C GLU A 388 -54.07 -86.96 -63.05
N ASP A 389 -55.26 -86.49 -63.44
CA ASP A 389 -56.09 -87.05 -64.51
C ASP A 389 -56.49 -85.89 -65.43
N ASP A 390 -56.29 -86.06 -66.73
CA ASP A 390 -56.69 -85.18 -67.85
C ASP A 390 -56.69 -83.66 -67.52
N ASP A 391 -55.51 -83.05 -67.63
CA ASP A 391 -55.21 -81.59 -67.59
C ASP A 391 -55.75 -80.77 -66.41
N THR A 392 -56.25 -81.39 -65.33
CA THR A 392 -56.71 -80.68 -64.13
C THR A 392 -56.10 -81.25 -62.84
N ARG A 393 -55.10 -80.56 -62.30
CA ARG A 393 -54.49 -80.87 -61.00
C ARG A 393 -55.42 -80.44 -59.86
N PHE A 394 -56.03 -81.41 -59.17
CA PHE A 394 -56.76 -81.16 -57.92
C PHE A 394 -55.82 -81.37 -56.71
N PRO A 395 -55.53 -80.33 -55.89
CA PRO A 395 -54.81 -80.50 -54.64
C PRO A 395 -55.77 -81.11 -53.59
N ALA A 396 -55.57 -82.38 -53.27
CA ALA A 396 -56.39 -83.11 -52.30
C ALA A 396 -55.66 -83.16 -50.96
N GLY A 397 -55.72 -82.06 -50.19
CA GLY A 397 -55.35 -82.03 -48.77
C GLY A 397 -53.85 -82.17 -48.46
N GLY A 398 -53.32 -81.22 -47.71
CA GLY A 398 -51.97 -81.32 -47.16
C GLY A 398 -51.77 -80.31 -46.03
N PHE A 399 -51.08 -80.73 -44.97
CA PHE A 399 -50.54 -79.79 -43.99
C PHE A 399 -49.25 -79.22 -44.60
N ILE A 400 -49.39 -78.14 -45.36
CA ILE A 400 -48.29 -77.45 -46.04
C ILE A 400 -47.89 -76.26 -45.18
N SER A 401 -47.29 -76.54 -44.01
CA SER A 401 -46.52 -75.50 -43.34
C SER A 401 -45.13 -75.47 -43.97
N PRO A 402 -44.61 -74.32 -44.42
CA PRO A 402 -43.24 -74.25 -44.93
C PRO A 402 -42.26 -74.50 -43.77
N VAL A 403 -41.68 -75.70 -43.72
CA VAL A 403 -40.70 -76.06 -42.71
C VAL A 403 -39.32 -75.73 -43.25
N GLY A 404 -38.79 -74.56 -42.90
CA GLY A 404 -37.49 -74.05 -43.39
C GLY A 404 -37.54 -73.36 -44.75
N GLY A 405 -38.67 -72.72 -45.10
CA GLY A 405 -38.80 -71.90 -46.31
C GLY A 405 -39.11 -72.66 -47.62
N SER A 406 -38.90 -73.98 -47.65
CA SER A 406 -39.21 -74.82 -48.82
C SER A 406 -40.47 -75.67 -48.56
N SER A 407 -41.48 -75.53 -49.43
CA SER A 407 -42.69 -76.36 -49.40
C SER A 407 -42.43 -77.74 -50.00
N LEU A 408 -43.19 -78.76 -49.57
CA LEU A 408 -43.17 -80.10 -50.16
C LEU A 408 -43.48 -80.08 -51.67
N VAL A 409 -44.29 -79.10 -52.12
CA VAL A 409 -44.59 -78.87 -53.54
C VAL A 409 -43.34 -78.43 -54.31
N ASN A 410 -42.53 -77.55 -53.72
CA ASN A 410 -41.29 -77.04 -54.33
C ASN A 410 -40.24 -78.16 -54.45
N LEU A 411 -40.17 -79.05 -53.46
CA LEU A 411 -39.26 -80.20 -53.48
C LEU A 411 -39.68 -81.28 -54.50
N ALA A 412 -41.00 -81.45 -54.71
CA ALA A 412 -41.52 -82.33 -55.75
C ALA A 412 -41.21 -81.80 -57.16
N GLN A 413 -41.23 -80.47 -57.35
CA GLN A 413 -40.78 -79.84 -58.59
C GLN A 413 -39.28 -80.03 -58.85
N LEU A 414 -38.43 -79.94 -57.81
CA LEU A 414 -36.99 -80.26 -57.92
C LEU A 414 -36.72 -81.70 -58.31
N ALA A 415 -37.54 -82.65 -57.84
CA ALA A 415 -37.42 -84.05 -58.20
C ALA A 415 -37.94 -84.38 -59.60
N ALA A 416 -38.93 -83.63 -60.10
CA ALA A 416 -39.51 -83.81 -61.42
C ALA A 416 -38.66 -83.17 -62.52
N ASP A 417 -38.19 -81.94 -62.30
CA ASP A 417 -37.36 -81.18 -63.24
C ASP A 417 -36.21 -80.47 -62.47
N PRO A 418 -35.04 -81.12 -62.35
CA PRO A 418 -33.94 -80.61 -61.54
C PRO A 418 -33.35 -79.29 -62.09
N GLU A 419 -33.46 -79.05 -63.39
CA GLU A 419 -32.92 -77.85 -64.05
C GLU A 419 -33.80 -76.61 -63.82
N ALA A 420 -35.14 -76.75 -63.86
CA ALA A 420 -36.08 -75.66 -63.61
C ALA A 420 -36.12 -75.24 -62.13
N ALA A 421 -35.91 -76.18 -61.21
CA ALA A 421 -35.90 -75.91 -59.78
C ALA A 421 -34.59 -75.26 -59.27
N ALA A 422 -33.49 -75.45 -59.99
CA ALA A 422 -32.23 -74.76 -59.72
C ALA A 422 -32.30 -73.25 -60.04
N GLU A 423 -32.99 -72.87 -61.13
CA GLU A 423 -33.28 -71.46 -61.46
C GLU A 423 -34.24 -70.78 -60.47
N ALA A 424 -35.17 -71.53 -59.88
CA ALA A 424 -36.14 -71.04 -58.90
C ALA A 424 -35.58 -70.89 -57.46
N GLY A 425 -34.30 -71.19 -57.23
CA GLY A 425 -33.63 -71.01 -55.93
C GLY A 425 -34.13 -71.97 -54.84
N ILE A 426 -34.71 -73.11 -55.21
CA ILE A 426 -35.31 -74.06 -54.27
C ILE A 426 -34.20 -74.88 -53.59
N GLY A 427 -33.81 -74.48 -52.38
CA GLY A 427 -32.80 -75.17 -51.56
C GLY A 427 -33.39 -76.26 -50.65
N ILE A 428 -32.62 -77.32 -50.41
CA ILE A 428 -32.92 -78.31 -49.36
C ILE A 428 -32.54 -77.69 -48.01
N PRO A 429 -33.47 -77.54 -47.05
CA PRO A 429 -33.16 -76.94 -45.75
C PRO A 429 -32.16 -77.79 -44.95
N ASN A 430 -31.38 -77.13 -44.08
CA ASN A 430 -30.38 -77.78 -43.22
C ASN A 430 -31.07 -78.72 -42.21
N GLY A 431 -30.66 -80.00 -42.20
CA GLY A 431 -31.20 -81.07 -41.34
C GLY A 431 -31.37 -82.39 -42.10
N THR A 432 -31.74 -83.46 -41.40
CA THR A 432 -32.05 -84.74 -42.06
C THR A 432 -33.46 -84.68 -42.60
N THR A 433 -33.58 -84.61 -43.92
CA THR A 433 -34.85 -84.61 -44.65
C THR A 433 -34.98 -85.91 -45.42
N LEU A 434 -36.04 -86.68 -45.13
CA LEU A 434 -36.40 -87.90 -45.84
C LEU A 434 -37.74 -87.69 -46.53
N GLY A 435 -37.73 -87.73 -47.85
CA GLY A 435 -38.94 -87.66 -48.68
C GLY A 435 -39.32 -89.05 -49.19
N ILE A 436 -40.57 -89.45 -49.03
CA ILE A 436 -41.15 -90.61 -49.72
C ILE A 436 -42.35 -90.13 -50.52
N GLY A 437 -42.48 -90.56 -51.77
CA GLY A 437 -43.63 -90.17 -52.57
C GLY A 437 -43.83 -91.05 -53.79
N ARG A 438 -45.07 -91.13 -54.23
CA ARG A 438 -45.47 -91.77 -55.49
C ARG A 438 -45.80 -90.66 -56.49
N ILE A 439 -45.04 -90.62 -57.58
CA ILE A 439 -45.26 -89.73 -58.72
C ILE A 439 -45.52 -90.65 -59.91
N ALA A 440 -46.79 -90.90 -60.20
CA ALA A 440 -47.27 -91.66 -61.34
C ALA A 440 -48.07 -90.73 -62.26
N GLY A 441 -47.96 -90.95 -63.59
CA GLY A 441 -48.61 -90.11 -64.59
C GLY A 441 -50.13 -90.27 -64.70
N THR A 442 -50.74 -91.19 -63.94
CA THR A 442 -52.19 -91.33 -63.82
C THR A 442 -52.57 -91.75 -62.39
N GLY A 443 -53.56 -91.07 -61.80
CA GLY A 443 -54.10 -91.35 -60.47
C GLY A 443 -53.60 -90.44 -59.33
N VAL A 444 -53.80 -90.89 -58.09
CA VAL A 444 -53.47 -90.12 -56.87
C VAL A 444 -51.99 -90.26 -56.52
N ASN A 445 -51.29 -89.15 -56.56
CA ASN A 445 -49.92 -88.96 -56.13
C ASN A 445 -49.87 -88.45 -54.68
N PHE A 446 -48.86 -88.87 -53.93
CA PHE A 446 -48.65 -88.41 -52.57
C PHE A 446 -47.17 -88.26 -52.28
N ALA A 447 -46.84 -87.31 -51.41
CA ALA A 447 -45.52 -87.10 -50.86
C ALA A 447 -45.61 -86.91 -49.35
N ALA A 448 -44.64 -87.47 -48.65
CA ALA A 448 -44.42 -87.30 -47.23
C ALA A 448 -42.98 -86.87 -47.01
N MET A 449 -42.77 -85.90 -46.14
CA MET A 449 -41.45 -85.40 -45.77
C MET A 449 -41.31 -85.49 -44.25
N LEU A 450 -40.41 -86.36 -43.80
CA LEU A 450 -39.96 -86.39 -42.42
C LEU A 450 -38.75 -85.47 -42.30
N ARG A 451 -38.83 -84.47 -41.41
CA ARG A 451 -37.69 -83.61 -41.06
C ARG A 451 -37.35 -83.79 -39.60
N ALA A 452 -36.07 -84.02 -39.34
CA ALA A 452 -35.49 -84.00 -38.00
C ALA A 452 -34.29 -83.05 -37.96
N LEU A 453 -34.28 -82.13 -37.00
CA LEU A 453 -33.17 -81.25 -36.69
C LEU A 453 -32.92 -81.28 -35.18
N ARG A 454 -31.65 -81.46 -34.79
CA ARG A 454 -31.21 -81.30 -33.41
C ARG A 454 -29.94 -80.45 -33.42
N GLY A 455 -29.99 -79.30 -32.76
CA GLY A 455 -28.84 -78.42 -32.57
C GLY A 455 -28.56 -78.24 -31.07
N ASP A 456 -27.28 -78.20 -30.73
CA ASP A 456 -26.78 -77.87 -29.40
C ASP A 456 -25.66 -76.85 -29.60
N ALA A 457 -25.83 -75.64 -29.07
CA ALA A 457 -24.84 -74.58 -29.10
C ALA A 457 -24.57 -74.12 -27.66
N ASN A 458 -23.33 -74.20 -27.23
CA ASN A 458 -22.89 -73.77 -25.90
C ASN A 458 -21.76 -72.75 -26.06
N THR A 459 -21.90 -71.62 -25.39
CA THR A 459 -20.91 -70.54 -25.38
C THR A 459 -20.51 -70.26 -23.93
N ASN A 460 -19.21 -70.21 -23.66
CA ASN A 460 -18.66 -69.84 -22.35
C ASN A 460 -17.63 -68.74 -22.55
N VAL A 461 -17.83 -67.59 -21.92
CA VAL A 461 -16.90 -66.46 -21.96
C VAL A 461 -16.38 -66.21 -20.55
N LEU A 462 -15.04 -66.17 -20.41
CA LEU A 462 -14.36 -65.84 -19.18
C LEU A 462 -13.42 -64.65 -19.44
N ALA A 463 -13.58 -63.57 -18.68
CA ALA A 463 -12.68 -62.41 -18.73
C ALA A 463 -12.18 -62.05 -17.32
N THR A 464 -10.87 -61.82 -17.19
CA THR A 464 -10.22 -61.45 -15.92
C THR A 464 -9.44 -60.14 -16.06
N PRO A 465 -10.11 -58.99 -16.16
CA PRO A 465 -9.43 -57.70 -16.19
C PRO A 465 -8.81 -57.38 -14.82
N SER A 466 -7.61 -56.79 -14.84
CA SER A 466 -6.96 -56.27 -13.64
C SER A 466 -6.28 -54.92 -13.88
N ALA A 467 -6.28 -54.05 -12.87
CA ALA A 467 -5.57 -52.78 -12.88
C ALA A 467 -5.12 -52.36 -11.47
N VAL A 468 -4.04 -51.58 -11.41
CA VAL A 468 -3.56 -50.96 -10.18
C VAL A 468 -3.95 -49.48 -10.23
N THR A 469 -4.54 -48.98 -9.15
CA THR A 469 -4.86 -47.55 -8.99
C THR A 469 -4.49 -47.08 -7.59
N MET A 470 -4.47 -45.76 -7.39
CA MET A 470 -4.27 -45.14 -6.08
C MET A 470 -5.58 -45.16 -5.28
N ASP A 471 -5.46 -45.18 -3.95
CA ASP A 471 -6.61 -45.02 -3.07
C ASP A 471 -7.36 -43.70 -3.34
N ASN A 472 -8.69 -43.78 -3.42
CA ASN A 472 -9.61 -42.70 -3.77
C ASN A 472 -9.41 -42.10 -5.17
N GLN A 473 -8.80 -42.84 -6.11
CA GLN A 473 -8.69 -42.44 -7.50
C GLN A 473 -9.44 -43.42 -8.40
N GLU A 474 -10.43 -42.90 -9.15
CA GLU A 474 -11.21 -43.68 -10.11
C GLU A 474 -10.29 -44.30 -11.17
N ALA A 475 -10.48 -45.59 -11.40
CA ALA A 475 -9.85 -46.33 -12.47
C ALA A 475 -10.92 -46.85 -13.43
N GLU A 476 -10.68 -46.62 -14.72
CA GLU A 476 -11.51 -47.13 -15.81
C GLU A 476 -10.74 -48.22 -16.57
N LEU A 477 -11.29 -49.43 -16.54
CA LEU A 477 -10.85 -50.60 -17.29
C LEU A 477 -11.77 -50.76 -18.50
N LYS A 478 -11.26 -50.49 -19.69
CA LYS A 478 -12.05 -50.50 -20.93
C LYS A 478 -11.50 -51.49 -21.94
N VAL A 479 -12.28 -52.52 -22.23
CA VAL A 479 -12.02 -53.50 -23.29
C VAL A 479 -13.20 -53.48 -24.25
N ALA A 480 -13.17 -52.55 -25.21
CA ALA A 480 -14.26 -52.33 -26.15
C ALA A 480 -13.77 -52.20 -27.60
N GLN A 481 -14.66 -52.56 -28.54
CA GLN A 481 -14.49 -52.33 -29.96
C GLN A 481 -15.48 -51.24 -30.40
N GLU A 482 -15.03 -50.33 -31.26
CA GLU A 482 -15.87 -49.24 -31.78
C GLU A 482 -16.60 -49.71 -33.05
N VAL A 483 -17.92 -49.90 -32.94
CA VAL A 483 -18.77 -50.40 -34.03
C VAL A 483 -19.65 -49.27 -34.57
N PRO A 484 -19.72 -49.06 -35.91
CA PRO A 484 -20.59 -48.06 -36.49
C PRO A 484 -22.05 -48.51 -36.55
N PHE A 485 -22.96 -47.67 -36.08
CA PHE A 485 -24.41 -47.80 -36.21
C PHE A 485 -24.96 -46.70 -37.13
N ILE A 486 -25.85 -47.07 -38.05
CA ILE A 486 -26.53 -46.11 -38.93
C ILE A 486 -27.77 -45.58 -38.20
N THR A 487 -27.74 -44.30 -37.80
CA THR A 487 -28.82 -43.69 -36.98
C THR A 487 -29.83 -42.91 -37.80
N GLY A 488 -29.57 -42.70 -39.10
CA GLY A 488 -30.52 -42.12 -40.04
C GLY A 488 -30.10 -42.31 -41.48
N GLN A 489 -31.07 -42.54 -42.37
CA GLN A 489 -30.90 -42.43 -43.81
C GLN A 489 -31.95 -41.49 -44.38
N PHE A 490 -31.54 -40.55 -45.23
CA PHE A 490 -32.46 -39.76 -46.03
C PHE A 490 -32.19 -40.05 -47.52
N THR A 491 -33.24 -40.45 -48.24
CA THR A 491 -33.24 -40.47 -49.70
C THR A 491 -33.94 -39.21 -50.18
N ASN A 492 -33.28 -38.44 -51.06
CA ASN A 492 -33.88 -37.26 -51.65
C ASN A 492 -34.85 -37.72 -52.75
N THR A 493 -36.16 -37.68 -52.49
CA THR A 493 -37.21 -38.02 -53.46
C THR A 493 -37.48 -36.85 -54.41
N GLY A 494 -36.49 -36.55 -55.27
CA GLY A 494 -36.66 -35.70 -56.44
C GLY A 494 -36.77 -36.56 -57.70
N ALA A 495 -37.88 -36.46 -58.42
CA ALA A 495 -38.13 -37.24 -59.63
C ALA A 495 -37.06 -36.96 -60.70
N GLY A 496 -36.15 -37.91 -60.93
CA GLY A 496 -35.30 -37.96 -62.14
C GLY A 496 -33.79 -38.10 -61.95
N GLY A 497 -33.24 -38.23 -60.74
CA GLY A 497 -31.78 -38.39 -60.52
C GLY A 497 -31.41 -39.63 -59.69
N THR A 498 -30.24 -40.22 -59.96
CA THR A 498 -29.68 -41.38 -59.24
C THR A 498 -29.74 -41.19 -57.73
N LEU A 499 -30.47 -42.08 -57.05
CA LEU A 499 -30.65 -42.13 -55.60
C LEU A 499 -29.30 -42.38 -54.92
N ASN A 500 -28.75 -41.37 -54.25
CA ASN A 500 -27.57 -41.53 -53.41
C ASN A 500 -27.96 -41.27 -51.94
N PRO A 501 -28.27 -42.32 -51.14
CA PRO A 501 -28.70 -42.15 -49.76
C PRO A 501 -27.55 -41.63 -48.90
N PHE A 502 -27.75 -40.51 -48.21
CA PHE A 502 -26.82 -40.06 -47.17
C PHE A 502 -27.18 -40.79 -45.87
N GLN A 503 -26.22 -41.53 -45.32
CA GLN A 503 -26.35 -42.25 -44.05
C GLN A 503 -25.51 -41.56 -42.99
N THR A 504 -26.12 -41.25 -41.85
CA THR A 504 -25.39 -40.75 -40.67
C THR A 504 -24.92 -41.95 -39.86
N ILE A 505 -23.60 -42.03 -39.67
CA ILE A 505 -22.95 -43.10 -38.90
C ILE A 505 -22.59 -42.55 -37.53
N GLN A 506 -23.13 -43.16 -36.47
CA GLN A 506 -22.70 -42.94 -35.09
C GLN A 506 -21.87 -44.13 -34.64
N ARG A 507 -20.70 -43.88 -34.05
CA ARG A 507 -19.84 -44.94 -33.52
C ARG A 507 -20.19 -45.16 -32.06
N GLU A 508 -20.48 -46.40 -31.70
CA GLU A 508 -20.71 -46.80 -30.32
C GLU A 508 -19.68 -47.85 -29.90
N GLU A 509 -19.29 -47.79 -28.63
CA GLU A 509 -18.29 -48.68 -28.07
C GLU A 509 -18.98 -49.89 -27.45
N VAL A 510 -18.69 -51.06 -27.99
CA VAL A 510 -19.26 -52.33 -27.54
C VAL A 510 -18.17 -53.15 -26.87
N GLY A 511 -18.35 -53.48 -25.59
CA GLY A 511 -17.43 -54.33 -24.84
C GLY A 511 -17.60 -54.22 -23.33
N THR A 512 -16.57 -54.64 -22.60
CA THR A 512 -16.54 -54.62 -21.14
C THR A 512 -15.92 -53.31 -20.65
N ILE A 513 -16.70 -52.51 -19.93
CA ILE A 513 -16.23 -51.28 -19.28
C ILE A 513 -16.47 -51.41 -17.78
N LEU A 514 -15.40 -51.42 -17.00
CA LEU A 514 -15.41 -51.51 -15.54
C LEU A 514 -14.84 -50.22 -14.95
N LYS A 515 -15.68 -49.46 -14.25
CA LYS A 515 -15.30 -48.24 -13.53
C LYS A 515 -15.32 -48.52 -12.03
N VAL A 516 -14.20 -48.32 -11.37
CA VAL A 516 -14.06 -48.62 -9.93
C VAL A 516 -13.28 -47.50 -9.25
N THR A 517 -13.84 -47.00 -8.16
CA THR A 517 -13.16 -46.07 -7.24
C THR A 517 -12.88 -46.81 -5.95
N PRO A 518 -11.65 -47.33 -5.73
CA PRO A 518 -11.35 -48.02 -4.48
C PRO A 518 -11.23 -47.00 -3.35
N GLN A 519 -11.81 -47.37 -2.21
CA GLN A 519 -11.68 -46.62 -0.96
C GLN A 519 -11.08 -47.55 0.10
N GLY A 520 -9.89 -47.22 0.58
CA GLY A 520 -9.23 -47.92 1.68
C GLY A 520 -9.89 -47.62 3.02
N GLY A 521 -10.80 -48.49 3.46
CA GLY A 521 -11.19 -48.54 4.87
C GLY A 521 -10.01 -49.07 5.70
N SER A 522 -9.69 -48.45 6.83
CA SER A 522 -8.66 -48.99 7.72
C SER A 522 -9.14 -50.32 8.33
N TRP A 523 -8.87 -51.42 7.66
CA TRP A 523 -9.08 -52.75 8.22
C TRP A 523 -7.93 -53.03 9.18
N ARG A 524 -8.19 -52.87 10.48
CA ARG A 524 -7.35 -53.44 11.52
C ARG A 524 -7.43 -54.96 11.39
N THR A 525 -6.34 -55.57 10.92
CA THR A 525 -6.03 -56.98 11.18
C THR A 525 -5.33 -57.12 12.51
#